data_AF-A0A067CX18-F1
#
_entry.id   AF-A0A067CX18-F1
#
_cell.length_a   1.000
_cell.length_b   1.000
_cell.length_c   1.000
_cell.angle_alpha   90.00
_cell.angle_beta   90.00
_cell.angle_gamma   90.00
#
_symmetry.space_group_name_H-M   'P 1'
#
loop_
_entity.id
_entity.type
_entity.pdbx_description
1 polymer ?
#
loop_
_entity_poly.entity_id
_entity_poly.type
_entity_poly.pdbx_seq_one_letter_code
_entity_poly.pdbx_strand_id
1 'polypeptide(L)'
;MAAEGLEVLALRLDQVKARAKYVATLKTWCKELSVHGRLLTRGSLHLLLLEGSASGLDALIARYASEPIDENAAGEMIKDSMFDVLGRQPRTGDAVFQNFVDLQVLNDAMMDKLFVQDWGADAAWIAEARTTDRSKRFIARRDAAKLKRKLERQKLAQERDAKKAAAREAKKLEEGGAHEADQGNDDTAEVELSEATTAPSPVTESTENATQPAVEKKTESSQLPKAAQPSKPPKAKQAQPPKAKQAQHSKGKQAQPNQSQSKKGQKKPFQKKGPPQKPGPSKKRSLDPWAAPEAASHDAPSFSMGAKKKARPHPKSKP
;
A
#
# COMPACT_ATOMS: atom_id res chain seq x y z
N MET A 1 -4.71 30.43 23.08
CA MET A 1 -5.94 30.20 22.29
C MET A 1 -5.54 30.39 20.83
N ALA A 2 -5.25 29.29 20.12
CA ALA A 2 -4.86 29.37 18.72
C ALA A 2 -6.11 29.78 17.93
N ALA A 3 -5.99 30.84 17.12
CA ALA A 3 -7.02 31.19 16.16
C ALA A 3 -7.36 29.93 15.35
N GLU A 4 -8.60 29.46 15.42
CA GLU A 4 -9.07 28.35 14.59
C GLU A 4 -9.13 28.85 13.14
N GLY A 5 -7.95 28.88 12.52
CA GLY A 5 -7.78 29.17 11.11
C GLY A 5 -8.33 27.99 10.30
N LEU A 6 -8.91 28.34 9.16
CA LEU A 6 -9.29 27.36 8.16
C LEU A 6 -8.03 26.70 7.62
N GLU A 7 -8.04 25.38 7.48
CA GLU A 7 -6.92 24.62 6.95
C GLU A 7 -7.35 23.74 5.79
N VAL A 8 -6.41 23.47 4.90
CA VAL A 8 -6.57 22.53 3.79
C VAL A 8 -5.64 21.34 3.99
N LEU A 9 -6.20 20.15 3.81
CA LEU A 9 -5.51 18.87 3.93
C LEU A 9 -5.69 18.09 2.65
N ALA A 10 -4.59 17.62 2.06
CA ALA A 10 -4.61 16.73 0.92
C ALA A 10 -4.23 15.31 1.34
N LEU A 11 -5.08 14.35 1.01
CA LEU A 11 -4.89 12.93 1.22
C LEU A 11 -4.82 12.21 -0.12
N ARG A 12 -3.92 11.23 -0.21
CA ARG A 12 -3.91 10.24 -1.27
C ARG A 12 -4.52 8.96 -0.75
N LEU A 13 -5.55 8.48 -1.42
CA LEU A 13 -6.21 7.21 -1.12
C LEU A 13 -5.68 6.14 -2.07
N ASP A 14 -5.39 4.95 -1.55
CA ASP A 14 -4.76 3.88 -2.32
C ASP A 14 -5.78 3.12 -3.18
N GLN A 15 -6.93 2.73 -2.60
CA GLN A 15 -8.01 2.09 -3.33
C GLN A 15 -9.36 2.55 -2.80
N VAL A 16 -10.33 2.68 -3.72
CA VAL A 16 -11.73 2.93 -3.39
C VAL A 16 -12.56 1.87 -4.11
N LYS A 17 -12.85 0.74 -3.44
CA LYS A 17 -13.56 -0.38 -4.07
C LYS A 17 -15.04 -0.12 -4.20
N ALA A 18 -15.71 0.16 -3.08
CA ALA A 18 -17.14 0.41 -3.05
C ALA A 18 -17.46 1.90 -3.13
N ARG A 19 -17.09 2.55 -4.26
CA ARG A 19 -17.13 4.02 -4.42
C ARG A 19 -18.41 4.68 -3.93
N ALA A 20 -19.58 4.16 -4.30
CA ALA A 20 -20.85 4.76 -3.91
C ALA A 20 -21.03 4.80 -2.38
N LYS A 21 -20.70 3.70 -1.69
CA LYS A 21 -20.78 3.59 -0.22
C LYS A 21 -19.67 4.39 0.45
N TYR A 22 -18.47 4.34 -0.10
CA TYR A 22 -17.32 5.11 0.38
C TYR A 22 -17.60 6.62 0.36
N VAL A 23 -18.09 7.13 -0.78
CA VAL A 23 -18.46 8.54 -0.94
C VAL A 23 -19.64 8.92 -0.05
N ALA A 24 -20.65 8.04 0.11
CA ALA A 24 -21.76 8.30 1.02
C ALA A 24 -21.29 8.42 2.47
N THR A 25 -20.40 7.53 2.91
CA THR A 25 -19.80 7.55 4.26
C THR A 25 -18.97 8.81 4.46
N LEU A 26 -18.11 9.16 3.50
CA LEU A 26 -17.34 10.40 3.54
C LEU A 26 -18.22 11.65 3.63
N LYS A 27 -19.31 11.70 2.86
CA LYS A 27 -20.27 12.81 2.92
C LYS A 27 -20.88 12.94 4.31
N THR A 28 -21.26 11.83 4.93
CA THR A 28 -21.79 11.80 6.30
C THR A 28 -20.76 12.32 7.29
N TRP A 29 -19.52 11.81 7.25
CA TRP A 29 -18.45 12.25 8.14
C TRP A 29 -18.11 13.75 7.96
N CYS A 30 -18.00 14.21 6.72
CA CYS A 30 -17.77 15.61 6.40
C CYS A 30 -18.87 16.51 6.97
N LYS A 31 -20.14 16.10 6.83
CA LYS A 31 -21.29 16.83 7.38
C LYS A 31 -21.29 16.88 8.90
N GLU A 32 -20.99 15.77 9.57
CA GLU A 32 -20.94 15.69 11.04
C GLU A 32 -19.80 16.52 11.63
N LEU A 33 -18.66 16.58 10.94
CA LEU A 33 -17.48 17.31 11.40
C LEU A 33 -17.42 18.76 10.90
N SER A 34 -18.43 19.20 10.12
CA SER A 34 -18.43 20.52 9.46
C SER A 34 -17.18 20.76 8.61
N VAL A 35 -16.68 19.70 7.98
CA VAL A 35 -15.55 19.74 7.04
C VAL A 35 -16.11 19.64 5.63
N HIS A 36 -15.53 20.38 4.71
CA HIS A 36 -15.85 20.30 3.29
C HIS A 36 -14.74 19.58 2.53
N GLY A 37 -15.08 18.94 1.42
CA GLY A 37 -14.09 18.15 0.71
C GLY A 37 -14.40 17.88 -0.75
N ARG A 38 -13.38 17.47 -1.48
CA ARG A 38 -13.45 17.09 -2.89
C ARG A 38 -12.69 15.80 -3.08
N LEU A 39 -13.37 14.79 -3.58
CA LEU A 39 -12.72 13.55 -4.03
C LEU A 39 -12.51 13.65 -5.53
N LEU A 40 -11.27 13.47 -5.96
CA LEU A 40 -10.87 13.47 -7.35
C LEU A 40 -10.24 12.13 -7.69
N THR A 41 -10.72 11.48 -8.73
CA THR A 41 -10.20 10.18 -9.17
C THR A 41 -9.77 10.23 -10.64
N ARG A 42 -8.60 9.68 -10.91
CA ARG A 42 -8.11 9.39 -12.26
C ARG A 42 -7.44 8.02 -12.26
N GLY A 43 -8.04 7.04 -12.93
CA GLY A 43 -7.50 5.68 -12.99
C GLY A 43 -7.32 5.09 -11.58
N SER A 44 -6.08 4.74 -11.23
CA SER A 44 -5.68 4.25 -9.90
C SER A 44 -5.38 5.34 -8.88
N LEU A 45 -5.31 6.60 -9.29
CA LEU A 45 -5.00 7.72 -8.40
C LEU A 45 -6.27 8.33 -7.83
N HIS A 46 -6.39 8.29 -6.50
CA HIS A 46 -7.49 8.88 -5.75
C HIS A 46 -6.94 9.97 -4.82
N LEU A 47 -7.40 11.20 -4.99
CA LEU A 47 -6.99 12.36 -4.20
C LEU A 47 -8.21 12.91 -3.47
N LEU A 48 -8.10 13.07 -2.17
CA LEU A 48 -9.12 13.68 -1.33
C LEU A 48 -8.56 14.98 -0.77
N LEU A 49 -9.16 16.10 -1.16
CA LEU A 49 -8.84 17.42 -0.65
C LEU A 49 -9.91 17.82 0.36
N LEU A 50 -9.51 18.29 1.54
CA LEU A 50 -10.40 18.62 2.63
C LEU A 50 -10.10 20.03 3.11
N GLU A 51 -11.13 20.73 3.55
CA GLU A 51 -11.08 22.11 4.04
C GLU A 51 -11.98 22.22 5.27
N GLY A 52 -11.45 22.78 6.36
CA GLY A 52 -12.21 22.94 7.60
C GLY A 52 -11.35 23.41 8.75
N SER A 53 -11.88 23.32 9.97
CA SER A 53 -11.10 23.57 11.17
C SER A 53 -10.05 22.47 11.39
N ALA A 54 -8.95 22.83 12.03
CA ALA A 54 -7.90 21.88 12.40
C ALA A 54 -8.46 20.66 13.17
N SER A 55 -9.35 20.92 14.13
CA SER A 55 -10.00 19.88 14.94
C SER A 55 -10.90 18.95 14.12
N GLY A 56 -11.65 19.49 13.15
CA GLY A 56 -12.48 18.70 12.23
C GLY A 56 -11.65 17.80 11.32
N LEU A 57 -10.55 18.32 10.78
CA LEU A 57 -9.63 17.55 9.93
C LEU A 57 -8.95 16.42 10.71
N ASP A 58 -8.47 16.71 11.92
CA ASP A 58 -7.84 15.71 12.79
C ASP A 58 -8.84 14.63 13.22
N ALA A 59 -10.08 15.02 13.53
CA ALA A 59 -11.17 14.07 13.81
C ALA A 59 -11.50 13.18 12.60
N LEU A 60 -11.48 13.72 11.37
CA LEU A 60 -11.71 12.93 10.17
C LEU A 60 -10.58 11.91 9.94
N ILE A 61 -9.32 12.31 10.12
CA ILE A 61 -8.17 11.38 10.06
C ILE A 61 -8.31 10.29 11.13
N ALA A 62 -8.76 10.64 12.34
CA ALA A 62 -9.02 9.67 13.40
C ALA A 62 -10.11 8.66 12.99
N ARG A 63 -11.20 9.11 12.34
CA ARG A 63 -12.26 8.23 11.83
C ARG A 63 -11.75 7.24 10.80
N TYR A 64 -10.87 7.67 9.90
CA TYR A 64 -10.20 6.76 8.97
C TYR A 64 -9.45 5.61 9.67
N ALA A 65 -8.92 5.84 10.87
CA ALA A 65 -8.26 4.81 11.66
C ALA A 65 -9.23 3.93 12.49
N SER A 66 -10.35 4.49 12.96
CA SER A 66 -11.26 3.81 13.88
C SER A 66 -12.44 3.14 13.19
N GLU A 67 -12.99 3.73 12.14
CA GLU A 67 -14.26 3.34 11.52
C GLU A 67 -14.06 2.66 10.16
N PRO A 68 -14.94 1.73 9.78
CA PRO A 68 -14.90 1.12 8.47
C PRO A 68 -15.55 2.03 7.41
N ILE A 69 -14.94 2.10 6.23
CA ILE A 69 -15.35 3.01 5.14
C ILE A 69 -15.37 2.35 3.76
N ASP A 70 -14.58 1.29 3.55
CA ASP A 70 -14.53 0.56 2.27
C ASP A 70 -15.02 -0.88 2.45
N GLU A 71 -15.21 -1.61 1.36
CA GLU A 71 -15.64 -3.01 1.38
C GLU A 71 -14.52 -3.96 0.96
N ASN A 72 -14.43 -5.10 1.64
CA ASN A 72 -13.56 -6.18 1.21
C ASN A 72 -14.17 -6.95 0.02
N ALA A 73 -13.43 -7.94 -0.52
CA ALA A 73 -13.94 -8.76 -1.61
C ALA A 73 -15.16 -9.62 -1.24
N ALA A 74 -15.43 -9.81 0.06
CA ALA A 74 -16.59 -10.49 0.59
C ALA A 74 -17.79 -9.55 0.85
N GLY A 75 -17.65 -8.24 0.59
CA GLY A 75 -18.69 -7.23 0.84
C GLY A 75 -18.81 -6.77 2.29
N GLU A 76 -17.86 -7.13 3.16
CA GLU A 76 -17.83 -6.66 4.55
C GLU A 76 -17.14 -5.30 4.64
N MET A 77 -17.68 -4.44 5.50
CA MET A 77 -17.14 -3.12 5.79
C MET A 77 -15.80 -3.22 6.53
N ILE A 78 -14.74 -2.67 5.94
CA ILE A 78 -13.37 -2.67 6.46
C ILE A 78 -12.83 -1.25 6.67
N LYS A 79 -11.90 -1.13 7.60
CA LYS A 79 -11.16 0.11 7.85
C LYS A 79 -10.15 0.37 6.73
N ASP A 80 -10.17 1.57 6.18
CA ASP A 80 -9.20 2.00 5.18
C ASP A 80 -8.00 2.66 5.88
N SER A 81 -6.95 1.86 6.10
CA SER A 81 -5.68 2.34 6.67
C SER A 81 -4.69 2.81 5.61
N MET A 82 -5.02 2.63 4.32
CA MET A 82 -4.10 2.80 3.19
C MET A 82 -4.27 4.17 2.56
N PHE A 83 -3.98 5.20 3.33
CA PHE A 83 -3.94 6.58 2.86
C PHE A 83 -2.64 7.25 3.28
N ASP A 84 -2.18 8.20 2.48
CA ASP A 84 -1.07 9.07 2.81
C ASP A 84 -1.56 10.51 2.94
N VAL A 85 -1.02 11.22 3.93
CA VAL A 85 -1.14 12.67 4.01
C VAL A 85 -0.08 13.27 3.09
N LEU A 86 -0.51 13.95 2.04
CA LEU A 86 0.40 14.63 1.10
C LEU A 86 0.89 15.96 1.68
N GLY A 87 -0.01 16.68 2.33
CA GLY A 87 0.33 17.93 2.99
C GLY A 87 -0.87 18.59 3.66
N ARG A 88 -0.56 19.58 4.49
CA ARG A 88 -1.51 20.40 5.24
C ARG A 88 -1.02 21.84 5.19
N GLN A 89 -1.93 22.78 4.91
CA GLN A 89 -1.59 24.19 4.83
C GLN A 89 -2.71 25.05 5.43
N PRO A 90 -2.37 26.09 6.22
CA PRO A 90 -3.36 27.08 6.63
C PRO A 90 -3.87 27.83 5.41
N ARG A 91 -5.19 28.01 5.34
CA ARG A 91 -5.85 28.75 4.27
C ARG A 91 -6.14 30.16 4.75
N THR A 92 -5.70 31.12 3.96
CA THR A 92 -6.01 32.53 4.19
C THR A 92 -7.22 32.88 3.36
N GLY A 93 -8.37 33.13 4.00
CA GLY A 93 -9.62 33.53 3.34
C GLY A 93 -10.82 32.65 3.70
N ASP A 94 -11.91 32.84 2.96
CA ASP A 94 -13.14 32.09 3.13
C ASP A 94 -13.03 30.66 2.57
N ALA A 95 -13.90 29.77 3.08
CA ALA A 95 -13.99 28.41 2.60
C ALA A 95 -14.37 28.36 1.11
N VAL A 96 -13.51 27.74 0.28
CA VAL A 96 -13.77 27.59 -1.15
C VAL A 96 -14.75 26.44 -1.41
N PHE A 97 -14.74 25.43 -0.55
CA PHE A 97 -15.66 24.31 -0.64
C PHE A 97 -16.87 24.55 0.24
N GLN A 98 -18.06 24.54 -0.35
CA GLN A 98 -19.33 24.60 0.40
C GLN A 98 -19.89 23.21 0.71
N ASN A 99 -19.56 22.21 -0.10
CA ASN A 99 -20.14 20.87 -0.06
C ASN A 99 -19.12 19.83 -0.47
N PHE A 100 -19.39 18.57 -0.10
CA PHE A 100 -18.61 17.44 -0.58
C PHE A 100 -18.99 17.05 -2.00
N VAL A 101 -18.01 17.03 -2.91
CA VAL A 101 -18.23 16.63 -4.31
C VAL A 101 -17.22 15.59 -4.75
N ASP A 102 -17.72 14.59 -5.48
CA ASP A 102 -16.92 13.52 -6.08
C ASP A 102 -16.79 13.76 -7.59
N LEU A 103 -15.56 13.75 -8.11
CA LEU A 103 -15.24 13.97 -9.52
C LEU A 103 -14.34 12.84 -10.05
N GLN A 104 -14.71 12.31 -11.21
CA GLN A 104 -13.86 11.44 -12.01
C GLN A 104 -13.38 12.19 -13.23
N VAL A 105 -12.07 12.31 -13.39
CA VAL A 105 -11.46 13.02 -14.50
C VAL A 105 -10.70 12.06 -15.40
N LEU A 106 -10.79 12.30 -16.71
CA LEU A 106 -10.14 11.47 -17.71
C LEU A 106 -8.70 11.91 -17.98
N ASN A 107 -8.41 13.21 -17.84
CA ASN A 107 -7.13 13.81 -18.22
C ASN A 107 -6.37 14.34 -16.99
N ASP A 108 -5.06 14.08 -16.95
CA ASP A 108 -4.14 14.60 -15.94
C ASP A 108 -4.10 16.13 -15.95
N ALA A 109 -4.18 16.76 -17.11
CA ALA A 109 -4.22 18.22 -17.20
C ALA A 109 -5.47 18.82 -16.53
N MET A 110 -6.61 18.12 -16.58
CA MET A 110 -7.83 18.55 -15.86
C MET A 110 -7.68 18.36 -14.36
N MET A 111 -7.00 17.28 -13.93
CA MET A 111 -6.69 17.06 -12.53
C MET A 111 -5.81 18.18 -11.97
N ASP A 112 -4.76 18.58 -12.70
CA ASP A 112 -3.86 19.66 -12.29
C ASP A 112 -4.59 21.01 -12.24
N LYS A 113 -5.42 21.30 -13.25
CA LYS A 113 -6.24 22.51 -13.27
C LYS A 113 -7.18 22.57 -12.07
N LEU A 114 -7.98 21.54 -11.84
CA LEU A 114 -8.97 21.53 -10.76
C LEU A 114 -8.28 21.60 -9.40
N PHE A 115 -7.29 20.76 -9.17
CA PHE A 115 -6.68 20.59 -7.86
C PHE A 115 -5.76 21.77 -7.49
N VAL A 116 -4.95 22.27 -8.44
CA VAL A 116 -4.04 23.40 -8.16
C VAL A 116 -4.73 24.74 -8.37
N GLN A 117 -5.35 24.97 -9.54
CA GLN A 117 -5.85 26.30 -9.90
C GLN A 117 -7.20 26.60 -9.24
N ASP A 118 -8.17 25.69 -9.38
CA ASP A 118 -9.53 25.97 -8.92
C ASP A 118 -9.68 25.74 -7.41
N TRP A 119 -8.96 24.76 -6.85
CA TRP A 119 -9.05 24.39 -5.44
C TRP A 119 -7.93 24.97 -4.58
N GLY A 120 -6.86 25.49 -5.19
CA GLY A 120 -5.78 26.18 -4.50
C GLY A 120 -4.86 25.26 -3.68
N ALA A 121 -4.76 23.97 -4.03
CA ALA A 121 -3.83 23.07 -3.39
C ALA A 121 -2.42 23.19 -4.00
N ASP A 122 -1.40 22.81 -3.23
CA ASP A 122 -0.02 22.87 -3.71
C ASP A 122 0.23 21.89 -4.87
N ALA A 123 0.86 22.38 -5.93
CA ALA A 123 1.28 21.58 -7.07
C ALA A 123 2.27 20.47 -6.66
N ALA A 124 3.07 20.70 -5.61
CA ALA A 124 3.99 19.69 -5.08
C ALA A 124 3.25 18.43 -4.58
N TRP A 125 2.04 18.58 -4.03
CA TRP A 125 1.27 17.44 -3.50
C TRP A 125 0.82 16.49 -4.62
N ILE A 126 0.39 17.02 -5.77
CA ILE A 126 0.04 16.17 -6.92
C ILE A 126 1.27 15.51 -7.49
N ALA A 127 2.38 16.25 -7.61
CA ALA A 127 3.63 15.70 -8.10
C ALA A 127 4.08 14.52 -7.22
N GLU A 128 4.07 14.69 -5.90
CA GLU A 128 4.36 13.64 -4.94
C GLU A 128 3.40 12.45 -5.09
N ALA A 129 2.09 12.70 -5.17
CA ALA A 129 1.09 11.66 -5.33
C ALA A 129 1.29 10.81 -6.60
N ARG A 130 1.85 11.41 -7.66
CA ARG A 130 2.19 10.71 -8.91
C ARG A 130 3.49 9.92 -8.85
N THR A 131 4.46 10.32 -8.01
CA THR A 131 5.73 9.59 -7.88
C THR A 131 5.56 8.19 -7.31
N THR A 132 4.54 8.00 -6.47
CA THR A 132 4.25 6.73 -5.81
C THR A 132 3.02 6.07 -6.42
N ASP A 133 3.16 4.83 -6.90
CA ASP A 133 2.02 4.05 -7.44
C ASP A 133 1.07 3.57 -6.33
N ARG A 134 1.58 3.32 -5.12
CA ARG A 134 0.82 2.88 -3.92
C ARG A 134 1.16 3.72 -2.70
N SER A 135 0.31 3.70 -1.68
CA SER A 135 0.56 4.52 -0.48
C SER A 135 1.89 4.19 0.19
N LYS A 136 2.59 5.19 0.75
CA LYS A 136 3.81 5.02 1.55
C LYS A 136 3.56 4.04 2.69
N ARG A 137 2.37 4.12 3.31
CA ARG A 137 1.93 3.15 4.32
C ARG A 137 1.85 1.72 3.78
N PHE A 138 1.31 1.53 2.59
CA PHE A 138 1.28 0.20 1.95
C PHE A 138 2.70 -0.33 1.71
N ILE A 139 3.59 0.51 1.18
CA ILE A 139 5.00 0.15 0.92
C ILE A 139 5.68 -0.25 2.23
N ALA A 140 5.57 0.57 3.27
CA ALA A 140 6.14 0.29 4.58
C ALA A 140 5.60 -1.00 5.21
N ARG A 141 4.28 -1.24 5.15
CA ARG A 141 3.67 -2.48 5.66
C ARG A 141 4.18 -3.70 4.90
N ARG A 142 4.28 -3.62 3.58
CA ARG A 142 4.80 -4.70 2.74
C ARG A 142 6.24 -5.04 3.11
N ASP A 143 7.07 -4.03 3.30
CA ASP A 143 8.50 -4.22 3.57
C ASP A 143 8.74 -4.71 5.01
N ALA A 144 7.95 -4.21 5.99
CA ALA A 144 7.92 -4.75 7.35
C ALA A 144 7.50 -6.23 7.38
N ALA A 145 6.49 -6.62 6.60
CA ALA A 145 6.07 -8.02 6.49
C ALA A 145 7.16 -8.91 5.88
N LYS A 146 7.91 -8.41 4.89
CA LYS A 146 9.06 -9.12 4.31
C LYS A 146 10.18 -9.30 5.33
N LEU A 147 10.52 -8.26 6.09
CA LEU A 147 11.54 -8.31 7.13
C LEU A 147 11.15 -9.29 8.24
N LYS A 148 9.89 -9.26 8.70
CA LYS A 148 9.39 -10.21 9.71
C LYS A 148 9.57 -11.66 9.26
N ARG A 149 9.16 -11.99 8.03
CA ARG A 149 9.34 -13.35 7.47
C ARG A 149 10.82 -13.75 7.38
N LYS A 150 11.71 -12.81 7.05
CA LYS A 150 13.15 -13.07 7.00
C LYS A 150 13.70 -13.37 8.40
N LEU A 151 13.31 -12.59 9.40
CA LEU A 151 13.73 -12.79 10.80
C LEU A 151 13.20 -14.09 11.38
N GLU A 152 11.94 -14.44 11.11
CA GLU A 152 11.35 -15.73 11.53
C GLU A 152 12.12 -16.92 10.94
N ARG A 153 12.49 -16.85 9.65
CA ARG A 153 13.31 -17.89 9.01
C ARG A 153 14.70 -17.99 9.62
N GLN A 154 15.33 -16.86 9.93
CA GLN A 154 16.65 -16.84 10.59
C GLN A 154 16.58 -17.41 12.01
N LYS A 155 15.56 -17.04 12.78
CA LYS A 155 15.35 -17.55 14.14
C LYS A 155 15.13 -19.06 14.12
N LEU A 156 14.29 -19.57 13.22
CA LEU A 156 14.04 -21.01 13.10
C LEU A 156 15.29 -21.78 12.63
N ALA A 157 16.11 -21.19 11.75
CA ALA A 157 17.40 -21.77 11.37
C ALA A 157 18.36 -21.83 12.57
N GLN A 158 18.46 -20.76 13.37
CA GLN A 158 19.27 -20.72 14.59
C GLN A 158 18.78 -21.74 15.63
N GLU A 159 17.47 -21.85 15.84
CA GLU A 159 16.87 -22.85 16.75
C GLU A 159 17.18 -24.28 16.28
N ARG A 160 17.10 -24.54 14.97
CA ARG A 160 17.47 -25.84 14.39
C ARG A 160 18.96 -26.15 14.58
N ASP A 161 19.82 -25.17 14.34
CA ASP A 161 21.27 -25.36 14.42
C ASP A 161 21.72 -25.49 15.89
N ALA A 162 21.10 -24.75 16.82
CA ALA A 162 21.27 -24.91 18.26
C ALA A 162 20.79 -26.29 18.74
N LYS A 163 19.63 -26.77 18.27
CA LYS A 163 19.15 -28.12 18.57
C LYS A 163 20.10 -29.21 18.05
N LYS A 164 20.66 -29.03 16.85
CA LYS A 164 21.68 -29.94 16.30
C LYS A 164 22.98 -29.91 17.10
N ALA A 165 23.41 -28.74 17.55
CA ALA A 165 24.60 -28.59 18.40
C ALA A 165 24.40 -29.28 19.75
N ALA A 166 23.28 -29.01 20.43
CA ALA A 166 22.93 -29.67 21.70
C ALA A 166 22.85 -31.20 21.57
N ALA A 167 22.29 -31.71 20.46
CA ALA A 167 22.26 -33.15 20.20
C ALA A 167 23.66 -33.75 20.01
N ARG A 168 24.59 -33.01 19.36
CA ARG A 168 25.99 -33.44 19.22
C ARG A 168 26.73 -33.43 20.55
N GLU A 169 26.49 -32.42 21.40
CA GLU A 169 27.09 -32.34 22.74
C GLU A 169 26.56 -33.44 23.66
N ALA A 170 25.25 -33.71 23.64
CA ALA A 170 24.65 -34.82 24.39
C ALA A 170 25.27 -36.17 23.97
N LYS A 171 25.40 -36.40 22.66
CA LYS A 171 26.03 -37.62 22.14
C LYS A 171 27.50 -37.74 22.57
N LYS A 172 28.26 -36.65 22.59
CA LYS A 172 29.67 -36.64 23.04
C LYS A 172 29.81 -36.96 24.53
N LEU A 173 28.88 -36.52 25.37
CA LEU A 173 28.85 -36.85 26.81
C LEU A 173 28.55 -38.34 27.04
N GLU A 174 27.63 -38.93 26.26
CA GLU A 174 27.33 -40.36 26.33
C GLU A 174 28.52 -41.22 25.88
N GLU A 175 29.21 -40.85 24.80
CA GLU A 175 30.36 -41.61 24.27
C GLU A 175 31.64 -41.41 25.10
N GLY A 176 31.82 -40.24 25.74
CA GLY A 176 32.98 -39.96 26.60
C GLY A 176 32.97 -40.72 27.94
N GLY A 177 31.81 -41.11 28.45
CA GLY A 177 31.69 -41.91 29.68
C GLY A 177 32.02 -43.39 29.51
N ALA A 178 32.11 -43.88 28.27
CA ALA A 178 32.40 -45.29 27.99
C ALA A 178 33.88 -45.60 27.76
N HIS A 179 34.75 -44.58 27.66
CA HIS A 179 36.17 -44.77 27.32
C HIS A 179 37.15 -44.57 28.49
N GLU A 180 36.64 -44.32 29.70
CA GLU A 180 37.45 -44.11 30.93
C GLU A 180 37.38 -45.32 31.89
N ALA A 181 37.07 -46.52 31.36
CA ALA A 181 37.00 -47.78 32.11
C ALA A 181 37.81 -48.92 31.48
N ASP A 182 38.88 -48.60 30.74
CA ASP A 182 39.82 -49.62 30.24
C ASP A 182 41.26 -49.10 30.24
N GLN A 183 41.81 -48.91 31.44
CA GLN A 183 43.25 -48.95 31.69
C GLN A 183 43.51 -49.93 32.84
N GLY A 184 43.80 -51.17 32.49
CA GLY A 184 44.31 -52.17 33.43
C GLY A 184 44.61 -53.51 32.76
N ASN A 185 45.91 -53.79 32.54
CA ASN A 185 46.53 -55.04 32.06
C ASN A 185 46.26 -55.43 30.59
N ASP A 186 47.21 -55.95 29.81
CA ASP A 186 48.38 -56.75 30.15
C ASP A 186 49.45 -56.64 29.05
N ASP A 187 50.69 -56.86 29.48
CA ASP A 187 51.93 -56.91 28.72
C ASP A 187 52.06 -58.25 27.94
N THR A 188 53.15 -58.40 27.18
CA THR A 188 53.76 -59.64 26.64
C THR A 188 53.51 -60.10 25.17
N ALA A 189 54.52 -59.77 24.34
CA ALA A 189 55.31 -60.60 23.38
C ALA A 189 54.62 -61.29 22.18
N GLU A 190 54.93 -60.94 20.92
CA GLU A 190 56.13 -61.29 20.12
C GLU A 190 55.88 -62.52 19.21
N VAL A 191 55.78 -62.34 17.89
CA VAL A 191 56.37 -63.22 16.83
C VAL A 191 56.38 -62.45 15.47
N GLU A 192 57.59 -62.38 14.91
CA GLU A 192 58.07 -62.18 13.54
C GLU A 192 57.09 -62.40 12.36
N LEU A 193 57.04 -61.58 11.29
CA LEU A 193 58.02 -61.18 10.25
C LEU A 193 57.79 -61.94 8.93
N SER A 194 57.46 -61.22 7.85
CA SER A 194 58.16 -61.38 6.56
C SER A 194 57.73 -60.31 5.55
N GLU A 195 58.74 -59.59 5.07
CA GLU A 195 58.76 -58.65 3.96
C GLU A 195 58.33 -59.26 2.62
N ALA A 196 57.79 -58.42 1.73
CA ALA A 196 58.18 -58.42 0.32
C ALA A 196 57.92 -57.05 -0.31
N THR A 197 59.02 -56.34 -0.51
CA THR A 197 59.22 -55.09 -1.27
C THR A 197 59.00 -55.32 -2.77
N THR A 198 58.24 -54.47 -3.46
CA THR A 198 58.61 -53.98 -4.81
C THR A 198 57.84 -52.70 -5.18
N ALA A 199 58.59 -51.66 -5.59
CA ALA A 199 58.16 -50.48 -6.33
C ALA A 199 59.03 -50.40 -7.62
N PRO A 200 58.94 -49.41 -8.54
CA PRO A 200 57.88 -48.43 -8.84
C PRO A 200 57.60 -48.22 -10.36
N SER A 201 56.69 -47.28 -10.67
CA SER A 201 56.71 -46.29 -11.79
C SER A 201 55.73 -46.48 -12.98
N PRO A 202 55.56 -45.49 -13.89
CA PRO A 202 54.40 -44.57 -13.86
C PRO A 202 53.71 -44.40 -15.23
N VAL A 203 52.42 -44.04 -15.29
CA VAL A 203 51.85 -43.48 -16.53
C VAL A 203 50.82 -42.39 -16.22
N THR A 204 51.16 -41.21 -16.69
CA THR A 204 50.34 -40.03 -16.97
C THR A 204 49.13 -40.33 -17.85
N GLU A 205 47.95 -39.78 -17.54
CA GLU A 205 47.21 -38.96 -18.50
C GLU A 205 46.10 -38.15 -17.84
N SER A 206 46.02 -36.91 -18.32
CA SER A 206 45.09 -35.83 -18.01
C SER A 206 43.63 -36.20 -18.27
N THR A 207 42.68 -35.51 -17.61
CA THR A 207 41.69 -34.62 -18.26
C THR A 207 40.71 -34.06 -17.21
N GLU A 208 40.80 -32.74 -17.05
CA GLU A 208 39.72 -31.74 -16.86
C GLU A 208 38.33 -32.23 -16.38
N ASN A 209 37.83 -31.70 -15.26
CA ASN A 209 37.00 -30.49 -15.34
C ASN A 209 36.78 -29.87 -13.95
N ALA A 210 37.08 -28.58 -13.86
CA ALA A 210 36.88 -27.74 -12.70
C ALA A 210 35.49 -27.09 -12.75
N THR A 211 34.82 -26.96 -11.60
CA THR A 211 34.07 -25.74 -11.25
C THR A 211 33.96 -25.66 -9.73
N GLN A 212 34.85 -24.88 -9.12
CA GLN A 212 34.62 -24.30 -7.80
C GLN A 212 34.09 -22.86 -7.94
N PRO A 213 33.31 -22.37 -6.97
CA PRO A 213 32.89 -20.98 -6.87
C PRO A 213 33.97 -20.16 -6.14
N ALA A 214 34.17 -18.90 -6.55
CA ALA A 214 35.01 -17.95 -5.82
C ALA A 214 34.24 -16.69 -5.43
N VAL A 215 34.36 -16.37 -4.15
CA VAL A 215 33.99 -15.14 -3.46
C VAL A 215 35.22 -14.24 -3.43
N GLU A 216 35.08 -12.93 -3.69
CA GLU A 216 35.95 -11.85 -3.17
C GLU A 216 35.29 -10.50 -3.52
N LYS A 217 34.69 -9.73 -2.59
CA LYS A 217 35.30 -8.78 -1.64
C LYS A 217 36.38 -7.87 -2.26
N LYS A 218 36.02 -6.61 -2.54
CA LYS A 218 36.96 -5.49 -2.52
C LYS A 218 36.29 -4.24 -1.99
N THR A 219 36.93 -3.67 -0.98
CA THR A 219 36.63 -2.41 -0.31
C THR A 219 37.57 -1.33 -0.85
N GLU A 220 37.14 -0.07 -0.76
CA GLU A 220 37.96 1.13 -0.49
C GLU A 220 38.14 2.22 -1.57
N SER A 221 38.13 3.46 -1.06
CA SER A 221 38.49 4.80 -1.58
C SER A 221 37.37 5.59 -2.29
N SER A 222 36.80 6.63 -1.66
CA SER A 222 37.32 7.97 -1.34
C SER A 222 37.61 8.83 -2.57
N GLN A 223 36.77 9.86 -2.80
CA GLN A 223 37.17 11.25 -3.12
C GLN A 223 35.95 12.15 -3.49
N LEU A 224 35.61 13.07 -2.58
CA LEU A 224 35.32 14.49 -2.84
C LEU A 224 36.52 15.28 -2.23
N PRO A 225 36.81 16.57 -2.55
CA PRO A 225 35.89 17.60 -3.08
C PRO A 225 36.50 18.52 -4.17
N LYS A 226 35.67 19.35 -4.82
CA LYS A 226 36.15 20.68 -5.25
C LYS A 226 35.03 21.70 -5.37
N ALA A 227 35.20 22.77 -4.60
CA ALA A 227 34.45 24.00 -4.64
C ALA A 227 34.90 24.88 -5.82
N ALA A 228 33.95 25.57 -6.44
CA ALA A 228 34.17 26.83 -7.15
C ALA A 228 32.89 27.66 -7.07
N GLN A 229 32.99 28.83 -6.43
CA GLN A 229 31.97 29.87 -6.37
C GLN A 229 32.05 30.81 -7.62
N PRO A 230 31.54 32.07 -7.62
CA PRO A 230 30.38 32.45 -8.43
C PRO A 230 30.71 33.53 -9.46
N SER A 231 29.96 33.61 -10.56
CA SER A 231 30.05 34.74 -11.50
C SER A 231 28.73 35.49 -11.60
N LYS A 232 28.88 36.81 -11.41
CA LYS A 232 27.90 37.90 -11.28
C LYS A 232 26.94 38.09 -12.47
N PRO A 233 25.84 38.84 -12.26
CA PRO A 233 24.87 39.22 -13.30
C PRO A 233 25.27 40.54 -13.99
N PRO A 234 24.67 40.86 -15.16
CA PRO A 234 24.57 42.24 -15.59
C PRO A 234 23.13 42.71 -15.79
N LYS A 235 22.86 43.81 -15.08
CA LYS A 235 22.24 45.06 -15.54
C LYS A 235 20.77 45.09 -16.00
N ALA A 236 19.99 45.69 -15.09
CA ALA A 236 18.94 46.67 -15.28
C ALA A 236 18.89 47.47 -16.60
N LYS A 237 17.65 47.63 -17.12
CA LYS A 237 17.06 48.85 -17.71
C LYS A 237 15.61 48.93 -17.18
N GLN A 238 15.29 49.88 -16.30
CA GLN A 238 14.63 51.19 -16.58
C GLN A 238 13.40 51.05 -17.51
N ALA A 239 12.17 51.19 -16.97
CA ALA A 239 11.39 52.45 -16.83
C ALA A 239 10.97 53.02 -18.22
N GLN A 240 9.72 53.33 -18.59
CA GLN A 240 8.43 53.64 -17.95
C GLN A 240 7.26 53.37 -18.95
N PRO A 241 5.98 53.38 -18.49
CA PRO A 241 4.77 53.58 -19.32
C PRO A 241 4.49 55.11 -19.47
N PRO A 242 3.32 55.66 -19.88
CA PRO A 242 2.13 55.13 -20.57
C PRO A 242 1.76 55.97 -21.84
N LYS A 243 0.80 55.51 -22.67
CA LYS A 243 -0.02 56.45 -23.45
C LYS A 243 -1.49 56.05 -23.44
N ALA A 244 -2.28 56.90 -22.79
CA ALA A 244 -3.71 57.02 -22.90
C ALA A 244 -4.11 57.70 -24.23
N LYS A 245 -5.22 57.24 -24.82
CA LYS A 245 -6.21 58.03 -25.58
C LYS A 245 -7.56 57.27 -25.36
N GLN A 246 -8.58 57.82 -24.69
CA GLN A 246 -9.55 58.84 -25.16
C GLN A 246 -9.97 58.58 -26.62
N ALA A 247 -11.23 58.57 -27.04
CA ALA A 247 -12.53 58.93 -26.48
C ALA A 247 -13.59 58.28 -27.43
N GLN A 248 -14.73 57.83 -26.94
CA GLN A 248 -16.06 58.44 -27.13
C GLN A 248 -16.75 58.26 -28.50
N HIS A 249 -18.07 58.01 -28.37
CA HIS A 249 -19.18 58.17 -29.34
C HIS A 249 -19.30 57.08 -30.42
N SER A 250 -20.49 56.59 -30.78
CA SER A 250 -21.84 57.18 -30.73
C SER A 250 -22.95 56.11 -30.70
N LYS A 251 -24.14 56.58 -30.30
CA LYS A 251 -25.45 55.91 -30.24
C LYS A 251 -26.08 55.75 -31.64
N GLY A 252 -26.95 54.74 -31.77
CA GLY A 252 -28.05 54.63 -32.75
C GLY A 252 -28.54 53.18 -32.78
N LYS A 253 -29.68 52.74 -32.22
CA LYS A 253 -31.11 53.11 -32.30
C LYS A 253 -31.80 52.64 -33.60
N GLN A 254 -32.50 51.49 -33.53
CA GLN A 254 -33.75 51.04 -34.23
C GLN A 254 -33.76 49.49 -34.25
N ALA A 255 -34.67 48.71 -33.63
CA ALA A 255 -36.14 48.59 -33.75
C ALA A 255 -36.58 48.32 -35.21
N GLN A 256 -37.30 47.27 -35.63
CA GLN A 256 -37.92 46.08 -35.02
C GLN A 256 -37.98 44.94 -36.10
N PRO A 257 -39.04 44.09 -36.26
CA PRO A 257 -38.92 42.63 -36.20
C PRO A 257 -39.18 41.96 -37.56
N ASN A 258 -38.93 40.65 -37.68
CA ASN A 258 -39.64 39.91 -38.71
C ASN A 258 -40.03 38.49 -38.24
N GLN A 259 -41.31 38.22 -38.44
CA GLN A 259 -42.01 36.98 -38.18
C GLN A 259 -41.66 35.92 -39.23
N SER A 260 -42.00 34.67 -38.87
CA SER A 260 -42.51 33.61 -39.77
C SER A 260 -41.41 32.85 -40.54
N GLN A 261 -41.43 31.54 -40.77
CA GLN A 261 -42.52 30.55 -40.78
C GLN A 261 -42.00 29.16 -40.40
N SER A 262 -42.94 28.36 -39.90
CA SER A 262 -43.03 26.91 -39.93
C SER A 262 -42.35 26.19 -41.11
N LYS A 263 -41.74 25.03 -40.85
CA LYS A 263 -41.86 23.87 -41.74
C LYS A 263 -41.79 22.54 -40.98
N LYS A 264 -42.94 21.85 -41.00
CA LYS A 264 -43.11 20.42 -40.76
C LYS A 264 -42.19 19.64 -41.71
N GLY A 265 -41.56 18.59 -41.22
CA GLY A 265 -40.71 17.68 -42.01
C GLY A 265 -40.69 16.26 -41.43
N GLN A 266 -41.75 15.51 -41.75
CA GLN A 266 -41.83 14.07 -42.02
C GLN A 266 -41.02 13.03 -41.21
N LYS A 267 -41.81 12.10 -40.67
CA LYS A 267 -41.49 10.76 -40.18
C LYS A 267 -40.74 9.92 -41.23
N LYS A 268 -39.75 9.14 -40.77
CA LYS A 268 -39.39 7.82 -41.35
C LYS A 268 -39.32 6.79 -40.21
N PRO A 269 -40.01 5.64 -40.31
CA PRO A 269 -39.86 4.55 -39.35
C PRO A 269 -38.61 3.73 -39.70
N PHE A 270 -37.62 3.74 -38.82
CA PHE A 270 -36.46 2.86 -38.95
C PHE A 270 -36.80 1.52 -38.29
N GLN A 271 -37.14 0.52 -39.10
CA GLN A 271 -37.19 -0.87 -38.69
C GLN A 271 -35.78 -1.31 -38.29
N LYS A 272 -35.59 -1.68 -37.02
CA LYS A 272 -34.42 -2.44 -36.56
C LYS A 272 -34.88 -3.74 -35.93
N LYS A 273 -34.72 -4.79 -36.74
CA LYS A 273 -34.27 -6.16 -36.46
C LYS A 273 -34.23 -6.58 -34.99
N GLY A 274 -34.90 -7.70 -34.72
CA GLY A 274 -35.20 -8.25 -33.42
C GLY A 274 -34.01 -8.72 -32.57
N PRO A 275 -34.31 -9.26 -31.38
CA PRO A 275 -33.34 -9.58 -30.34
C PRO A 275 -32.49 -10.81 -30.71
N PRO A 276 -31.16 -10.78 -30.50
CA PRO A 276 -30.36 -11.99 -30.59
C PRO A 276 -30.68 -12.95 -29.44
N GLN A 277 -30.83 -14.22 -29.81
CA GLN A 277 -31.11 -15.36 -28.95
C GLN A 277 -30.03 -15.56 -27.88
N LYS A 278 -30.49 -16.02 -26.70
CA LYS A 278 -29.66 -16.43 -25.56
C LYS A 278 -28.83 -17.68 -25.94
N PRO A 279 -27.51 -17.70 -25.76
CA PRO A 279 -26.78 -18.95 -25.68
C PRO A 279 -27.01 -19.61 -24.32
N GLY A 280 -27.43 -20.88 -24.34
CA GLY A 280 -27.73 -21.69 -23.15
C GLY A 280 -26.49 -22.05 -22.32
N PRO A 281 -26.71 -22.63 -21.11
CA PRO A 281 -25.63 -22.97 -20.20
C PRO A 281 -24.87 -24.21 -20.70
N SER A 282 -23.58 -24.01 -20.99
CA SER A 282 -22.63 -25.09 -21.21
C SER A 282 -22.31 -25.77 -19.87
N LYS A 283 -22.79 -27.01 -19.72
CA LYS A 283 -22.36 -27.94 -18.66
C LYS A 283 -20.87 -28.22 -18.81
N LYS A 284 -20.03 -27.58 -17.99
CA LYS A 284 -18.66 -28.03 -17.77
C LYS A 284 -18.69 -29.18 -16.75
N ARG A 285 -18.22 -30.33 -17.22
CA ARG A 285 -17.86 -31.51 -16.44
C ARG A 285 -16.86 -31.11 -15.34
N SER A 286 -17.24 -31.33 -14.08
CA SER A 286 -16.30 -31.49 -12.97
C SER A 286 -15.70 -32.88 -13.07
N LEU A 287 -14.46 -32.97 -13.55
CA LEU A 287 -13.59 -34.13 -13.36
C LEU A 287 -12.72 -33.80 -12.14
N ASP A 288 -13.13 -34.31 -10.99
CA ASP A 288 -12.28 -34.38 -9.81
C ASP A 288 -12.08 -35.88 -9.51
N PRO A 289 -10.93 -36.48 -9.87
CA PRO A 289 -10.69 -37.92 -9.70
C PRO A 289 -10.19 -38.30 -8.30
N TRP A 290 -10.24 -37.40 -7.31
CA TRP A 290 -9.64 -37.62 -5.98
C TRP A 290 -10.59 -37.41 -4.79
N ALA A 291 -11.89 -37.66 -4.97
CA ALA A 291 -12.82 -37.80 -3.86
C ALA A 291 -12.66 -39.18 -3.21
N ALA A 292 -11.94 -39.25 -2.10
CA ALA A 292 -11.95 -40.39 -1.19
C ALA A 292 -13.29 -40.43 -0.40
N PRO A 293 -13.84 -41.63 -0.12
CA PRO A 293 -15.06 -41.77 0.67
C PRO A 293 -14.73 -41.84 2.17
N GLU A 294 -15.14 -40.85 2.96
CA GLU A 294 -15.06 -40.94 4.42
C GLU A 294 -16.45 -41.13 5.05
N ALA A 295 -16.67 -42.38 5.45
CA ALA A 295 -17.35 -42.87 6.64
C ALA A 295 -18.51 -42.06 7.25
N ALA A 296 -19.70 -42.63 7.07
CA ALA A 296 -20.69 -42.95 8.10
C ALA A 296 -20.55 -42.27 9.48
N SER A 297 -21.51 -41.38 9.71
CA SER A 297 -22.16 -41.07 10.99
C SER A 297 -22.25 -42.24 11.97
N HIS A 298 -21.80 -42.04 13.22
CA HIS A 298 -22.43 -42.61 14.41
C HIS A 298 -22.08 -41.80 15.67
N ASP A 299 -23.15 -41.47 16.40
CA ASP A 299 -23.26 -41.20 17.84
C ASP A 299 -22.51 -40.02 18.50
N ALA A 300 -23.30 -39.00 18.82
CA ALA A 300 -23.02 -38.00 19.83
C ALA A 300 -23.66 -38.41 21.18
N PRO A 301 -22.96 -38.28 22.31
CA PRO A 301 -23.61 -38.08 23.59
C PRO A 301 -23.62 -36.61 24.01
N SER A 302 -24.85 -36.15 24.26
CA SER A 302 -25.23 -34.98 25.04
C SER A 302 -24.43 -34.85 26.34
N PHE A 303 -23.78 -33.71 26.54
CA PHE A 303 -23.35 -33.26 27.87
C PHE A 303 -23.90 -31.87 28.15
N SER A 304 -25.04 -31.84 28.84
CA SER A 304 -25.55 -30.64 29.48
C SER A 304 -24.84 -30.46 30.82
N MET A 305 -24.16 -29.33 31.02
CA MET A 305 -23.94 -28.79 32.36
C MET A 305 -24.06 -27.27 32.30
N GLY A 306 -25.19 -26.77 32.76
CA GLY A 306 -25.30 -25.39 33.20
C GLY A 306 -24.67 -25.24 34.58
N ALA A 307 -24.09 -24.07 34.85
CA ALA A 307 -24.21 -23.43 36.16
C ALA A 307 -23.61 -22.01 36.17
N LYS A 308 -24.50 -21.08 36.53
CA LYS A 308 -24.31 -20.01 37.53
C LYS A 308 -23.39 -18.82 37.20
N LYS A 309 -24.07 -17.78 36.72
CA LYS A 309 -23.86 -16.36 37.05
C LYS A 309 -23.31 -16.15 38.47
N LYS A 310 -22.22 -15.37 38.58
CA LYS A 310 -21.92 -14.56 39.78
C LYS A 310 -21.82 -13.09 39.36
N ALA A 311 -22.78 -12.30 39.83
CA ALA A 311 -22.78 -10.85 39.75
C ALA A 311 -21.72 -10.27 40.70
N ARG A 312 -20.94 -9.29 40.24
CA ARG A 312 -20.07 -8.46 41.07
C ARG A 312 -20.83 -7.20 41.50
N PRO A 313 -20.84 -6.83 42.79
CA PRO A 313 -21.36 -5.54 43.23
C PRO A 313 -20.34 -4.39 43.05
N HIS A 314 -20.88 -3.22 42.73
CA HIS A 314 -20.21 -1.92 42.63
C HIS A 314 -19.57 -1.46 43.97
N PRO A 315 -18.47 -0.69 43.93
CA PRO A 315 -17.93 -0.01 45.10
C PRO A 315 -18.73 1.26 45.43
N LYS A 316 -19.12 1.38 46.71
CA LYS A 316 -19.70 2.59 47.28
C LYS A 316 -18.61 3.64 47.52
N SER A 317 -18.92 4.85 47.10
CA SER A 317 -18.33 6.10 47.55
C SER A 317 -18.50 6.29 49.07
N LYS A 318 -17.56 7.01 49.67
CA LYS A 318 -17.72 7.65 50.98
C LYS A 318 -16.94 8.98 51.00
N PRO A 319 -17.37 9.90 51.88
CA PRO A 319 -17.35 11.35 51.71
C PRO A 319 -15.99 12.02 51.91
#